data_AF-A0A7S3W7M9-F1
#
_entry.id   AF-A0A7S3W7M9-F1
#
_cell.length_a   1.000
_cell.length_b   1.000
_cell.length_c   1.000
_cell.angle_alpha   90.00
_cell.angle_beta   90.00
_cell.angle_gamma   90.00
#
_symmetry.space_group_name_H-M   'P 1'
#
loop_
_entity.id
_entity.type
_entity.pdbx_description
1 polymer ?
#
loop_
_entity_poly.entity_id
_entity_poly.type
_entity_poly.pdbx_seq_one_letter_code
_entity_poly.pdbx_strand_id
1 'polypeptide(L)'
;APSPAAAGQQRQPAPGSALTAGGVAMLALLVDSGRGGSLDVEALLCSLEQGLVAVQRAFGPSLSLAAQNDARNVRKVRAAAEACVEETAARGAGGGSHDALSLSALLSWEAAALGDADLPDPSAAKGLTWLARSLRFLQLVLQDVSSGGPPATSAAGAERCKEAMWRAYEAVFARYHGWLARSMFMGSAKAAPGYEQLLRLLAPAAGGAVREGLVLREMEQFSAAAEPVADAIEAALASAGLVDERRV
;
A
#
# COMPACT_ATOMS: atom_id res chain seq x y z
N ALA A 1 -20.06 22.28 51.68
CA ALA A 1 -18.97 22.44 50.70
C ALA A 1 -19.22 21.48 49.54
N PRO A 2 -19.43 21.96 48.31
CA PRO A 2 -19.55 21.07 47.16
C PRO A 2 -18.17 20.71 46.61
N SER A 3 -18.05 19.47 46.14
CA SER A 3 -16.86 18.86 45.54
C SER A 3 -16.51 19.52 44.20
N PRO A 4 -15.23 19.80 43.87
CA PRO A 4 -14.87 20.39 42.60
C PRO A 4 -14.97 19.34 41.48
N ALA A 5 -15.70 19.72 40.43
CA ALA A 5 -15.86 18.97 39.20
C ALA A 5 -14.51 18.65 38.56
N ALA A 6 -14.33 17.40 38.15
CA ALA A 6 -13.19 16.95 37.37
C ALA A 6 -13.19 17.68 36.02
N ALA A 7 -12.15 18.48 35.81
CA ALA A 7 -11.85 19.12 34.54
C ALA A 7 -11.74 18.06 33.44
N GLY A 8 -12.43 18.32 32.32
CA GLY A 8 -12.38 17.48 31.13
C GLY A 8 -10.96 17.32 30.64
N GLN A 9 -10.41 16.12 30.81
CA GLN A 9 -9.29 15.67 29.99
C GLN A 9 -9.81 15.56 28.55
N GLN A 10 -9.42 16.52 27.71
CA GLN A 10 -9.40 16.32 26.27
C GLN A 10 -8.63 15.04 26.01
N ARG A 11 -9.35 13.97 25.64
CA ARG A 11 -8.74 12.72 25.20
C ARG A 11 -7.90 13.08 23.97
N GLN A 12 -6.59 12.98 24.10
CA GLN A 12 -5.73 12.88 22.94
C GLN A 12 -6.25 11.72 22.08
N PRO A 13 -6.43 11.89 20.76
CA PRO A 13 -6.79 10.77 19.90
C PRO A 13 -5.71 9.70 20.07
N ALA A 14 -6.15 8.46 20.28
CA ALA A 14 -5.22 7.32 20.33
C ALA A 14 -4.34 7.35 19.07
N PRO A 15 -3.05 6.94 19.16
CA PRO A 15 -2.22 6.80 17.97
C PRO A 15 -2.98 5.95 16.95
N GLY A 16 -3.20 6.52 15.76
CA GLY A 16 -4.03 5.90 14.72
C GLY A 16 -3.48 4.53 14.32
N SER A 17 -4.37 3.61 13.93
CA SER A 17 -3.94 2.32 13.38
C SER A 17 -3.13 2.52 12.09
N ALA A 18 -2.42 1.48 11.64
CA ALA A 18 -1.74 1.50 10.35
C ALA A 18 -2.68 1.82 9.17
N LEU A 19 -3.96 1.42 9.27
CA LEU A 19 -4.98 1.75 8.28
C LEU A 19 -5.24 3.26 8.24
N THR A 20 -5.43 3.88 9.39
CA THR A 20 -5.66 5.33 9.49
C THR A 20 -4.45 6.12 9.02
N ALA A 21 -3.25 5.78 9.50
CA ALA A 21 -2.02 6.46 9.10
C ALA A 21 -1.78 6.33 7.58
N GLY A 22 -1.91 5.12 7.04
CA GLY A 22 -1.77 4.86 5.61
C GLY A 22 -2.81 5.57 4.75
N GLY A 23 -4.08 5.50 5.12
CA GLY A 23 -5.17 6.15 4.38
C GLY A 23 -5.02 7.67 4.36
N VAL A 24 -4.65 8.28 5.49
CA VAL A 24 -4.37 9.72 5.58
C VAL A 24 -3.19 10.10 4.69
N ALA A 25 -2.10 9.33 4.70
CA ALA A 25 -0.93 9.59 3.86
C ALA A 25 -1.26 9.51 2.36
N MET A 26 -2.06 8.52 1.94
CA MET A 26 -2.52 8.36 0.55
C MET A 26 -3.44 9.50 0.11
N LEU A 27 -4.37 9.94 0.97
CA LEU A 27 -5.23 11.08 0.68
C LEU A 27 -4.43 12.39 0.55
N ALA A 28 -3.47 12.61 1.45
CA ALA A 28 -2.59 13.78 1.38
C ALA A 28 -1.81 13.79 0.05
N LEU A 29 -1.22 12.66 -0.33
CA LEU A 29 -0.54 12.49 -1.62
C LEU A 29 -1.44 12.89 -2.79
N LEU A 30 -2.69 12.41 -2.83
CA LEU A 30 -3.62 12.71 -3.93
C LEU A 30 -4.03 14.18 -3.97
N VAL A 31 -4.26 14.81 -2.81
CA VAL A 31 -4.60 16.24 -2.73
C VAL A 31 -3.47 17.11 -3.25
N ASP A 32 -2.23 16.81 -2.87
CA ASP A 32 -1.06 17.56 -3.31
C ASP A 32 -0.82 17.35 -4.81
N SER A 33 -1.01 16.13 -5.29
CA SER A 33 -0.88 15.79 -6.72
C SER A 33 -1.94 16.47 -7.58
N GLY A 34 -3.18 16.60 -7.10
CA GLY A 34 -4.24 17.35 -7.79
C GLY A 34 -3.94 18.84 -7.98
N ARG A 35 -3.01 19.39 -7.19
CA ARG A 35 -2.50 20.76 -7.34
C ARG A 35 -1.29 20.85 -8.27
N GLY A 36 -0.51 19.77 -8.40
CA GLY A 36 0.78 19.73 -9.11
C GLY A 36 0.83 18.91 -10.40
N GLY A 37 -0.21 18.14 -10.74
CA GLY A 37 -0.32 17.38 -12.00
C GLY A 37 0.43 16.05 -12.07
N SER A 38 1.27 15.71 -11.09
CA SER A 38 1.98 14.43 -10.97
C SER A 38 2.24 14.09 -9.50
N LEU A 39 2.36 12.79 -9.18
CA LEU A 39 2.69 12.33 -7.83
C LEU A 39 4.13 12.71 -7.48
N ASP A 40 4.38 13.25 -6.28
CA ASP A 40 5.74 13.32 -5.73
C ASP A 40 6.22 11.90 -5.35
N VAL A 41 7.44 11.55 -5.75
CA VAL A 41 7.99 10.21 -5.56
C VAL A 41 8.21 9.91 -4.07
N GLU A 42 8.82 10.82 -3.30
CA GLU A 42 9.12 10.49 -1.90
C GLU A 42 7.84 10.43 -1.06
N ALA A 43 6.89 11.34 -1.28
CA ALA A 43 5.57 11.28 -0.65
C ALA A 43 4.82 9.98 -1.02
N LEU A 44 4.90 9.55 -2.29
CA LEU A 44 4.34 8.27 -2.72
C LEU A 44 4.97 7.10 -1.95
N LEU A 45 6.30 7.02 -1.91
CA LEU A 45 7.01 5.93 -1.24
C LEU A 45 6.73 5.92 0.27
N CYS A 46 6.73 7.09 0.92
CA CYS A 46 6.32 7.24 2.31
C CYS A 46 4.89 6.73 2.55
N SER A 47 3.94 7.06 1.66
CA SER A 47 2.55 6.59 1.77
C SER A 47 2.42 5.07 1.62
N LEU A 48 3.22 4.46 0.74
CA LEU A 48 3.26 3.00 0.56
C LEU A 48 3.91 2.30 1.76
N GLU A 49 4.94 2.88 2.37
CA GLU A 49 5.54 2.33 3.60
C GLU A 49 4.58 2.40 4.79
N GLN A 50 3.89 3.53 4.97
CA GLN A 50 2.96 3.77 6.07
C GLN A 50 1.61 3.06 5.89
N GLY A 51 1.19 2.85 4.64
CA GLY A 51 -0.04 2.16 4.29
C GLY A 51 0.18 0.70 3.93
N LEU A 52 0.61 0.44 2.70
CA LEU A 52 0.74 -0.93 2.17
C LEU A 52 1.61 -1.81 3.07
N VAL A 53 2.86 -1.43 3.32
CA VAL A 53 3.82 -2.27 4.04
C VAL A 53 3.45 -2.42 5.51
N ALA A 54 3.03 -1.33 6.18
CA ALA A 54 2.64 -1.36 7.57
C ALA A 54 1.38 -2.22 7.81
N VAL A 55 0.37 -2.10 6.95
CA VAL A 55 -0.85 -2.90 7.05
C VAL A 55 -0.56 -4.37 6.76
N GLN A 56 0.25 -4.69 5.74
CA GLN A 56 0.67 -6.08 5.50
C GLN A 56 1.41 -6.69 6.71
N ARG A 57 2.26 -5.92 7.40
CA ARG A 57 2.90 -6.38 8.65
C ARG A 57 1.87 -6.66 9.75
N ALA A 58 0.79 -5.87 9.83
CA ALA A 58 -0.28 -6.08 10.78
C ALA A 58 -1.06 -7.39 10.53
N PHE A 59 -1.12 -7.88 9.28
CA PHE A 59 -1.66 -9.22 8.97
C PHE A 59 -0.78 -10.39 9.47
N GLY A 60 0.39 -10.07 10.03
CA GLY A 60 1.26 -11.04 10.70
C GLY A 60 1.89 -12.04 9.72
N PRO A 61 2.04 -13.32 10.11
CA PRO A 61 2.74 -14.32 9.29
C PRO A 61 2.17 -14.47 7.86
N SER A 62 0.86 -14.32 7.68
CA SER A 62 0.17 -14.50 6.40
C SER A 62 0.71 -13.61 5.27
N LEU A 63 1.03 -12.36 5.57
CA LEU A 63 1.54 -11.37 4.62
C LEU A 63 2.99 -10.93 4.90
N SER A 64 3.70 -11.61 5.80
CA SER A 64 5.07 -11.24 6.18
C SER A 64 6.05 -11.24 4.98
N LEU A 65 5.97 -12.23 4.10
CA LEU A 65 6.79 -12.29 2.88
C LEU A 65 6.42 -11.19 1.88
N ALA A 66 5.12 -10.88 1.74
CA ALA A 66 4.65 -9.78 0.91
C ALA A 66 5.18 -8.43 1.43
N ALA A 67 5.08 -8.18 2.73
CA ALA A 67 5.61 -6.97 3.37
C ALA A 67 7.12 -6.81 3.17
N GLN A 68 7.89 -7.90 3.25
CA GLN A 68 9.33 -7.86 2.97
C GLN A 68 9.62 -7.57 1.51
N ASN A 69 8.85 -8.18 0.61
CA ASN A 69 8.97 -7.97 -0.82
C ASN A 69 8.67 -6.51 -1.22
N ASP A 70 7.54 -5.98 -0.74
CA ASP A 70 7.11 -4.62 -1.06
C ASP A 70 8.02 -3.58 -0.41
N ALA A 71 8.53 -3.82 0.80
CA ALA A 71 9.58 -2.97 1.37
C ALA A 71 10.88 -2.96 0.56
N ARG A 72 11.24 -4.09 -0.09
CA ARG A 72 12.37 -4.11 -1.04
C ARG A 72 12.04 -3.32 -2.31
N ASN A 73 10.83 -3.44 -2.83
CA ASN A 73 10.41 -2.68 -4.01
C ASN A 73 10.42 -1.17 -3.73
N VAL A 74 9.96 -0.72 -2.55
CA VAL A 74 10.10 0.70 -2.15
C VAL A 74 11.56 1.15 -2.19
N ARG A 75 12.47 0.38 -1.57
CA ARG A 75 13.91 0.72 -1.60
C ARG A 75 14.49 0.75 -3.01
N LYS A 76 14.05 -0.15 -3.90
CA LYS A 76 14.47 -0.14 -5.31
C LYS A 76 14.02 1.13 -6.03
N VAL A 77 12.77 1.55 -5.85
CA VAL A 77 12.25 2.79 -6.44
C VAL A 77 12.98 4.00 -5.89
N ARG A 78 13.23 4.04 -4.57
CA ARG A 78 14.01 5.12 -3.93
C ARG A 78 15.43 5.21 -4.50
N ALA A 79 16.13 4.09 -4.63
CA ALA A 79 17.47 4.07 -5.21
C ALA A 79 17.49 4.54 -6.68
N ALA A 80 16.47 4.19 -7.47
CA ALA A 80 16.33 4.69 -8.84
C ALA A 80 16.04 6.20 -8.89
N ALA A 81 15.24 6.71 -7.94
CA ALA A 81 14.97 8.14 -7.79
C ALA A 81 16.23 8.93 -7.43
N GLU A 82 17.04 8.42 -6.50
CA GLU A 82 18.34 9.01 -6.13
C GLU A 82 19.28 9.08 -7.34
N ALA A 83 19.41 7.98 -8.10
CA ALA A 83 20.22 7.94 -9.32
C ALA A 83 19.74 8.95 -10.39
N CYS A 84 18.42 9.07 -10.58
CA CYS A 84 17.82 10.04 -11.49
C CYS A 84 18.20 11.48 -11.11
N VAL A 85 18.12 11.82 -9.82
CA VAL A 85 18.47 13.16 -9.31
C VAL A 85 19.96 13.44 -9.49
N GLU A 86 20.83 12.48 -9.15
CA GLU A 86 22.28 12.62 -9.30
C GLU A 86 22.69 12.84 -10.76
N GLU A 87 22.15 12.07 -11.70
CA GLU A 87 22.45 12.20 -13.12
C GLU A 87 21.93 13.52 -13.70
N THR A 88 20.74 13.96 -13.27
CA THR A 88 20.16 15.23 -13.70
C THR A 88 21.01 16.41 -13.21
N ALA A 89 21.48 16.35 -11.96
CA ALA A 89 22.38 17.34 -11.39
C ALA A 89 23.73 17.38 -12.13
N ALA A 90 24.31 16.21 -12.46
CA ALA A 90 25.58 16.11 -13.19
C ALA A 90 25.51 16.71 -14.61
N ARG A 91 24.35 16.70 -15.25
CA ARG A 91 24.14 17.26 -16.60
C ARG A 91 24.04 18.79 -16.66
N GLY A 92 24.18 19.48 -15.53
CA GLY A 92 24.23 20.95 -15.50
C GLY A 92 22.91 21.63 -15.86
N ALA A 93 21.79 20.90 -15.81
CA ALA A 93 20.45 21.43 -16.00
C ALA A 93 20.00 22.21 -14.74
N GLY A 94 20.65 23.34 -14.47
CA GLY A 94 20.17 24.40 -13.57
C GLY A 94 20.19 24.10 -12.07
N GLY A 95 20.90 24.94 -11.33
CA GLY A 95 20.70 25.08 -9.89
C GLY A 95 19.27 25.57 -9.60
N GLY A 96 18.39 24.63 -9.33
CA GLY A 96 17.10 24.82 -8.69
C GLY A 96 17.03 23.89 -7.49
N SER A 97 16.22 24.26 -6.51
CA SER A 97 15.89 23.50 -5.29
C SER A 97 15.84 21.97 -5.50
N HIS A 98 16.06 21.20 -4.44
CA HIS A 98 15.63 19.80 -4.35
C HIS A 98 14.09 19.73 -4.44
N ASP A 99 13.53 20.22 -5.54
CA ASP A 99 12.12 20.15 -5.82
C ASP A 99 11.77 18.68 -5.93
N ALA A 100 10.68 18.34 -5.26
CA ALA A 100 10.11 17.01 -5.17
C ALA A 100 10.12 16.33 -6.56
N LEU A 101 10.86 15.21 -6.69
CA LEU A 101 10.95 14.48 -7.95
C LEU A 101 9.57 13.93 -8.29
N SER A 102 9.00 14.37 -9.40
CA SER A 102 7.72 13.83 -9.84
C SER A 102 7.85 12.40 -10.41
N LEU A 103 6.81 11.60 -10.22
CA LEU A 103 6.73 10.23 -10.74
C LEU A 103 6.87 10.22 -12.27
N SER A 104 6.25 11.18 -12.95
CA SER A 104 6.36 11.31 -14.41
C SER A 104 7.79 11.57 -14.88
N ALA A 105 8.55 12.42 -14.16
CA ALA A 105 9.94 12.69 -14.47
C ALA A 105 10.83 11.45 -14.25
N LEU A 106 10.63 10.74 -13.13
CA LEU A 106 11.35 9.49 -12.84
C LEU A 106 11.13 8.43 -13.94
N LEU A 107 9.88 8.19 -14.32
CA LEU A 107 9.57 7.18 -15.34
C LEU A 107 10.03 7.62 -16.74
N SER A 108 10.01 8.92 -17.06
CA SER A 108 10.55 9.42 -18.32
C SER A 108 12.07 9.25 -18.40
N TRP A 109 12.78 9.48 -17.29
CA TRP A 109 14.21 9.24 -17.18
C TRP A 109 14.55 7.76 -17.40
N GLU A 110 13.80 6.86 -16.76
CA GLU A 110 14.02 5.41 -16.92
C GLU A 110 13.67 4.91 -18.34
N ALA A 111 12.58 5.42 -18.92
CA ALA A 111 12.20 5.12 -20.31
C ALA A 111 13.26 5.58 -21.32
N ALA A 112 13.90 6.73 -21.07
CA ALA A 112 14.98 7.22 -21.93
C ALA A 112 16.24 6.35 -21.87
N ALA A 113 16.47 5.64 -20.76
CA ALA A 113 17.60 4.73 -20.59
C ALA A 113 17.38 3.36 -21.27
N LEU A 114 16.12 3.00 -21.60
CA LEU A 114 15.73 1.66 -22.02
C LEU A 114 16.15 1.31 -23.46
N GLY A 115 15.95 2.18 -24.44
CA GLY A 115 16.17 1.80 -25.85
C GLY A 115 15.51 0.45 -26.21
N ASP A 116 16.29 -0.50 -26.77
CA ASP A 116 15.89 -1.90 -27.02
C ASP A 116 16.28 -2.89 -25.89
N ALA A 117 16.82 -2.39 -24.77
CA ALA A 117 17.36 -3.21 -23.68
C ALA A 117 16.30 -3.57 -22.62
N ASP A 118 16.64 -4.49 -21.72
CA ASP A 118 15.85 -4.75 -20.50
C ASP A 118 15.91 -3.54 -19.54
N LEU A 119 14.83 -3.33 -18.77
CA LEU A 119 14.79 -2.35 -17.68
C LEU A 119 15.98 -2.56 -16.71
N PRO A 120 16.66 -1.49 -16.27
CA PRO A 120 17.83 -1.58 -15.39
C PRO A 120 17.51 -2.26 -14.04
N ASP A 121 18.53 -2.62 -13.26
CA ASP A 121 18.36 -3.01 -11.85
C ASP A 121 19.32 -2.15 -11.00
N PRO A 122 18.81 -1.36 -10.03
CA PRO A 122 17.40 -1.21 -9.67
C PRO A 122 16.56 -0.52 -10.77
N SER A 123 15.30 -0.93 -10.91
CA SER A 123 14.32 -0.28 -11.78
C SER A 123 13.14 0.25 -10.98
N ALA A 124 12.80 1.52 -11.20
CA ALA A 124 11.62 2.15 -10.61
C ALA A 124 10.35 1.52 -11.18
N ALA A 125 10.25 1.36 -12.49
CA ALA A 125 9.09 0.79 -13.16
C ALA A 125 8.78 -0.64 -12.71
N LYS A 126 9.80 -1.50 -12.58
CA LYS A 126 9.62 -2.85 -12.01
C LYS A 126 9.09 -2.78 -10.57
N GLY A 127 9.72 -1.94 -9.73
CA GLY A 127 9.31 -1.78 -8.34
C GLY A 127 7.88 -1.27 -8.20
N LEU A 128 7.53 -0.22 -8.94
CA LEU A 128 6.19 0.41 -8.96
C LEU A 128 5.12 -0.53 -9.50
N THR A 129 5.42 -1.33 -10.52
CA THR A 129 4.50 -2.35 -11.04
C THR A 129 4.07 -3.32 -9.95
N TRP A 130 5.03 -3.85 -9.18
CA TRP A 130 4.72 -4.77 -8.09
C TRP A 130 4.04 -4.08 -6.91
N LEU A 131 4.43 -2.84 -6.58
CA LEU A 131 3.78 -2.05 -5.53
C LEU A 131 2.32 -1.73 -5.86
N ALA A 132 2.00 -1.34 -7.09
CA ALA A 132 0.63 -1.08 -7.52
C ALA A 132 -0.25 -2.34 -7.42
N ARG A 133 0.27 -3.49 -7.88
CA ARG A 133 -0.43 -4.79 -7.73
C ARG A 133 -0.65 -5.16 -6.27
N SER A 134 0.38 -5.03 -5.43
CA SER A 134 0.25 -5.30 -3.99
C SER A 134 -0.73 -4.36 -3.30
N LEU A 135 -0.76 -3.09 -3.68
CA LEU A 135 -1.72 -2.11 -3.19
C LEU A 135 -3.15 -2.47 -3.59
N ARG A 136 -3.38 -2.83 -4.87
CA ARG A 136 -4.68 -3.30 -5.35
C ARG A 136 -5.15 -4.56 -4.63
N PHE A 137 -4.26 -5.54 -4.46
CA PHE A 137 -4.57 -6.75 -3.71
C PHE A 137 -5.04 -6.42 -2.30
N LEU A 138 -4.29 -5.60 -1.57
CA LEU A 138 -4.65 -5.23 -0.21
C LEU A 138 -5.96 -4.43 -0.17
N GLN A 139 -6.15 -3.48 -1.10
CA GLN A 139 -7.36 -2.69 -1.25
C GLN A 139 -8.60 -3.59 -1.41
N LEU A 140 -8.54 -4.59 -2.30
CA LEU A 140 -9.63 -5.54 -2.52
C LEU A 140 -9.90 -6.44 -1.30
N VAL A 141 -8.84 -6.90 -0.61
CA VAL A 141 -9.00 -7.69 0.63
C VAL A 141 -9.75 -6.88 1.68
N LEU A 142 -9.33 -5.64 1.93
CA LEU A 142 -9.92 -4.79 2.95
C LEU A 142 -11.33 -4.33 2.57
N GLN A 143 -11.59 -4.08 1.29
CA GLN A 143 -12.93 -3.75 0.78
C GLN A 143 -13.90 -4.91 1.00
N ASP A 144 -13.48 -6.13 0.65
CA ASP A 144 -14.31 -7.31 0.81
C ASP A 144 -14.57 -7.63 2.30
N VAL A 145 -13.53 -7.57 3.14
CA VAL A 145 -13.67 -7.73 4.60
C VAL A 145 -14.46 -6.59 5.25
N SER A 146 -14.60 -5.42 4.64
CA SER A 146 -15.41 -4.33 5.20
C SER A 146 -16.86 -4.31 4.72
N SER A 147 -17.14 -4.77 3.51
CA SER A 147 -18.47 -4.78 2.85
C SER A 147 -19.59 -5.59 3.53
N GLY A 148 -19.36 -6.13 4.73
CA GLY A 148 -20.30 -6.97 5.46
C GLY A 148 -20.06 -8.48 5.28
N GLY A 149 -20.73 -9.30 6.09
CA GLY A 149 -20.54 -10.74 6.12
C GLY A 149 -20.97 -11.36 7.45
N PRO A 150 -20.79 -12.67 7.62
CA PRO A 150 -21.07 -13.35 8.88
C PRO A 150 -20.28 -12.74 10.05
N PRO A 151 -20.86 -12.69 11.26
CA PRO A 151 -20.20 -12.10 12.42
C PRO A 151 -18.90 -12.85 12.77
N ALA A 152 -17.94 -12.15 13.39
CA ALA A 152 -16.63 -12.70 13.75
C ALA A 152 -16.67 -13.97 14.59
N THR A 153 -17.73 -14.15 15.38
CA THR A 153 -17.93 -15.29 16.27
C THR A 153 -18.45 -16.54 15.55
N SER A 154 -18.83 -16.45 14.27
CA SER A 154 -19.37 -17.57 13.49
C SER A 154 -18.26 -18.35 12.77
N ALA A 155 -18.53 -19.63 12.47
CA ALA A 155 -17.61 -20.46 11.69
C ALA A 155 -17.33 -19.87 10.29
N ALA A 156 -18.34 -19.25 9.66
CA ALA A 156 -18.15 -18.55 8.39
C ALA A 156 -17.35 -17.25 8.54
N GLY A 157 -17.47 -16.56 9.68
CA GLY A 157 -16.63 -15.40 10.02
C GLY A 157 -15.15 -15.76 10.16
N ALA A 158 -14.81 -17.00 10.53
CA ALA A 158 -13.43 -17.45 10.63
C ALA A 158 -12.72 -17.53 9.26
N GLU A 159 -13.45 -17.87 8.19
CA GLU A 159 -12.89 -18.01 6.84
C GLU A 159 -12.90 -16.70 6.02
N ARG A 160 -13.61 -15.67 6.50
CA ARG A 160 -13.84 -14.42 5.78
C ARG A 160 -12.56 -13.77 5.23
N CYS A 161 -11.51 -13.68 6.03
CA CYS A 161 -10.24 -13.08 5.60
C CYS A 161 -9.54 -13.92 4.52
N LYS A 162 -9.60 -15.24 4.64
CA LYS A 162 -9.00 -16.16 3.66
C LYS A 162 -9.74 -16.12 2.33
N GLU A 163 -11.07 -16.08 2.35
CA GLU A 163 -11.89 -15.94 1.14
C GLU A 163 -11.64 -14.61 0.43
N ALA A 164 -11.51 -13.52 1.20
CA ALA A 164 -11.14 -12.20 0.67
C ALA A 164 -9.76 -12.21 0.01
N MET A 165 -8.75 -12.79 0.68
CA MET A 165 -7.42 -12.96 0.12
C MET A 165 -7.46 -13.76 -1.18
N TRP A 166 -8.22 -14.85 -1.24
CA TRP A 166 -8.32 -15.67 -2.45
C TRP A 166 -8.94 -14.89 -3.63
N ARG A 167 -10.06 -14.20 -3.39
CA ARG A 167 -10.73 -13.40 -4.42
C ARG A 167 -9.84 -12.27 -4.95
N ALA A 168 -9.18 -11.53 -4.05
CA ALA A 168 -8.24 -10.48 -4.43
C ALA A 168 -7.04 -11.04 -5.21
N TYR A 169 -6.54 -12.22 -4.83
CA TYR A 169 -5.44 -12.88 -5.52
C TYR A 169 -5.78 -13.27 -6.96
N GLU A 170 -6.95 -13.90 -7.15
CA GLU A 170 -7.44 -14.29 -8.49
C GLU A 170 -7.59 -13.05 -9.39
N ALA A 171 -8.13 -11.95 -8.84
CA ALA A 171 -8.30 -10.71 -9.59
C ALA A 171 -6.98 -10.03 -9.98
N VAL A 172 -5.96 -10.08 -9.11
CA VAL A 172 -4.75 -9.26 -9.26
C VAL A 172 -3.55 -10.08 -9.72
N PHE A 173 -3.17 -11.11 -8.95
CA PHE A 173 -1.88 -11.77 -9.07
C PHE A 173 -1.91 -13.05 -9.90
N ALA A 174 -3.06 -13.73 -10.02
CA ALA A 174 -3.11 -15.06 -10.61
C ALA A 174 -2.49 -15.12 -12.01
N ARG A 175 -2.72 -14.11 -12.86
CA ARG A 175 -2.11 -14.01 -14.21
C ARG A 175 -0.59 -13.85 -14.20
N TYR A 176 -0.03 -13.18 -13.19
CA TYR A 176 1.41 -12.90 -13.08
C TYR A 176 2.19 -13.97 -12.32
N HIS A 177 1.52 -14.86 -11.58
CA HIS A 177 2.20 -15.88 -10.78
C HIS A 177 2.27 -17.24 -11.47
N GLY A 178 3.48 -17.76 -11.54
CA GLY A 178 3.88 -19.13 -11.87
C GLY A 178 3.34 -20.15 -10.86
N TRP A 179 3.60 -21.42 -11.14
CA TRP A 179 3.21 -22.50 -10.23
C TRP A 179 3.81 -22.33 -8.82
N LEU A 180 5.07 -21.89 -8.74
CA LEU A 180 5.77 -21.70 -7.47
C LEU A 180 5.17 -20.56 -6.66
N ALA A 181 4.99 -19.38 -7.27
CA ALA A 181 4.40 -18.21 -6.60
C ALA A 181 2.94 -18.46 -6.16
N ARG A 182 2.15 -19.16 -6.98
CA ARG A 182 0.80 -19.64 -6.59
C ARG A 182 0.85 -20.54 -5.36
N SER A 183 1.82 -21.45 -5.29
CA SER A 183 1.98 -22.38 -4.16
C SER A 183 2.36 -21.65 -2.86
N MET A 184 3.24 -20.66 -2.94
CA MET A 184 3.57 -19.81 -1.80
C MET A 184 2.34 -19.03 -1.31
N PHE A 185 1.56 -18.46 -2.23
CA PHE A 185 0.32 -17.76 -1.88
C PHE A 185 -0.69 -18.66 -1.17
N MET A 186 -0.90 -19.90 -1.65
CA MET A 186 -1.77 -20.87 -0.97
C MET A 186 -1.34 -21.12 0.48
N GLY A 187 -0.04 -21.20 0.74
CA GLY A 187 0.52 -21.30 2.10
C GLY A 187 0.19 -20.07 2.94
N SER A 188 0.42 -18.87 2.40
CA SER A 188 0.09 -17.59 3.04
C SER A 188 -1.40 -17.45 3.37
N ALA A 189 -2.28 -17.81 2.43
CA ALA A 189 -3.73 -17.74 2.61
C ALA A 189 -4.24 -18.72 3.69
N LYS A 190 -3.63 -19.91 3.81
CA LYS A 190 -3.93 -20.84 4.91
C LYS A 190 -3.52 -20.30 6.28
N ALA A 191 -2.52 -19.41 6.32
CA ALA A 191 -2.06 -18.74 7.52
C ALA A 191 -2.80 -17.42 7.79
N ALA A 192 -3.82 -17.06 6.99
CA ALA A 192 -4.61 -15.86 7.19
C ALA A 192 -5.19 -15.84 8.61
N PRO A 193 -5.14 -14.69 9.31
CA PRO A 193 -5.76 -14.58 10.63
C PRO A 193 -7.29 -14.75 10.51
N GLY A 194 -7.89 -15.40 11.50
CA GLY A 194 -9.35 -15.37 11.63
C GLY A 194 -9.84 -13.93 11.85
N TYR A 195 -11.09 -13.63 11.50
CA TYR A 195 -11.59 -12.26 11.49
C TYR A 195 -11.41 -11.52 12.82
N GLU A 196 -11.76 -12.13 13.97
CA GLU A 196 -11.55 -11.52 15.29
C GLU A 196 -10.05 -11.27 15.59
N GLN A 197 -9.17 -12.18 15.16
CA GLN A 197 -7.73 -12.02 15.31
C GLN A 197 -7.22 -10.85 14.46
N LEU A 198 -7.71 -10.71 13.22
CA LEU A 198 -7.36 -9.58 12.36
C LEU A 198 -7.77 -8.24 12.99
N LEU A 199 -9.00 -8.14 13.51
CA LEU A 199 -9.46 -6.94 14.22
C LEU A 199 -8.54 -6.58 15.39
N ARG A 200 -8.09 -7.59 16.16
CA ARG A 200 -7.13 -7.41 17.27
C ARG A 200 -5.76 -6.96 16.82
N LEU A 201 -5.27 -7.49 15.71
CA LEU A 201 -3.97 -7.11 15.15
C LEU A 201 -3.98 -5.67 14.63
N LEU A 202 -5.10 -5.23 14.05
CA LEU A 202 -5.24 -3.89 13.47
C LEU A 202 -5.51 -2.80 14.53
N ALA A 203 -6.24 -3.13 15.60
CA ALA A 203 -6.55 -2.21 16.68
C ALA A 203 -6.34 -2.86 18.06
N PRO A 204 -5.08 -3.11 18.46
CA PRO A 204 -4.75 -3.84 19.69
C PRO A 204 -5.24 -3.13 20.96
N ALA A 205 -5.19 -1.79 20.98
CA ALA A 205 -5.58 -0.97 22.13
C ALA A 205 -7.09 -0.74 22.27
N ALA A 206 -7.89 -1.07 21.25
CA ALA A 206 -9.34 -0.84 21.27
C ALA A 206 -10.09 -1.95 22.04
N GLY A 207 -11.11 -1.60 22.84
CA GLY A 207 -11.98 -2.59 23.49
C GLY A 207 -12.93 -3.28 22.49
N GLY A 208 -13.35 -4.52 22.79
CA GLY A 208 -14.07 -5.40 21.85
C GLY A 208 -15.28 -4.77 21.13
N ALA A 209 -16.20 -4.16 21.88
CA ALA A 209 -17.41 -3.55 21.31
C ALA A 209 -17.14 -2.32 20.41
N VAL A 210 -16.02 -1.63 20.61
CA VAL A 210 -15.64 -0.45 19.80
C VAL A 210 -14.71 -0.83 18.65
N ARG A 211 -13.93 -1.91 18.82
CA ARG A 211 -12.87 -2.35 17.90
C ARG A 211 -13.40 -2.69 16.51
N GLU A 212 -14.45 -3.50 16.42
CA GLU A 212 -14.97 -3.94 15.12
C GLU A 212 -15.44 -2.76 14.27
N GLY A 213 -16.32 -1.92 14.82
CA GLY A 213 -16.81 -0.74 14.11
C GLY A 213 -15.72 0.28 13.78
N LEU A 214 -14.69 0.41 14.62
CA LEU A 214 -13.53 1.24 14.32
C LEU A 214 -12.75 0.68 13.12
N VAL A 215 -12.31 -0.57 13.20
CA VAL A 215 -11.46 -1.20 12.18
C VAL A 215 -12.20 -1.29 10.85
N LEU A 216 -13.50 -1.61 10.84
CA LEU A 216 -14.28 -1.66 9.60
C LEU A 216 -14.32 -0.31 8.88
N ARG A 217 -14.55 0.79 9.61
CA ARG A 217 -14.50 2.15 9.02
C ARG A 217 -13.10 2.50 8.51
N GLU A 218 -12.06 2.13 9.25
CA GLU A 218 -10.67 2.37 8.82
C GLU A 218 -10.30 1.56 7.58
N MET A 219 -10.81 0.32 7.45
CA MET A 219 -10.65 -0.50 6.24
C MET A 219 -11.32 0.16 5.03
N GLU A 220 -12.56 0.62 5.17
CA GLU A 220 -13.29 1.33 4.10
C GLU A 220 -12.54 2.59 3.66
N GLN A 221 -12.10 3.41 4.61
CA GLN A 221 -11.35 4.64 4.35
C GLN A 221 -10.02 4.36 3.66
N PHE A 222 -9.28 3.35 4.14
CA PHE A 222 -8.03 2.94 3.50
C PHE A 222 -8.26 2.44 2.08
N SER A 223 -9.23 1.55 1.87
CA SER A 223 -9.53 1.01 0.53
C SER A 223 -9.91 2.10 -0.46
N ALA A 224 -10.73 3.08 -0.03
CA ALA A 224 -11.12 4.22 -0.86
C ALA A 224 -9.95 5.15 -1.20
N ALA A 225 -8.93 5.24 -0.34
CA ALA A 225 -7.72 6.02 -0.60
C ALA A 225 -6.69 5.26 -1.45
N ALA A 226 -6.59 3.95 -1.27
CA ALA A 226 -5.61 3.09 -1.94
C ALA A 226 -5.91 2.90 -3.43
N GLU A 227 -7.19 2.79 -3.81
CA GLU A 227 -7.63 2.60 -5.20
C GLU A 227 -7.10 3.69 -6.15
N PRO A 228 -7.37 4.99 -5.93
CA PRO A 228 -6.88 6.05 -6.81
C PRO A 228 -5.34 6.18 -6.83
N VAL A 229 -4.64 5.79 -5.75
CA VAL A 229 -3.16 5.76 -5.77
C VAL A 229 -2.65 4.64 -6.67
N ALA A 230 -3.25 3.44 -6.60
CA ALA A 230 -2.92 2.34 -7.50
C ALA A 230 -3.20 2.71 -8.97
N ASP A 231 -4.36 3.31 -9.25
CA ASP A 231 -4.73 3.80 -10.58
C ASP A 231 -3.70 4.82 -11.11
N ALA A 232 -3.26 5.76 -10.26
CA ALA A 232 -2.30 6.78 -10.63
C ALA A 232 -0.91 6.19 -10.97
N ILE A 233 -0.45 5.18 -10.22
CA ILE A 233 0.81 4.48 -10.54
C ILE A 233 0.67 3.73 -11.88
N GLU A 234 -0.41 2.98 -12.06
CA GLU A 234 -0.67 2.20 -13.28
C GLU A 234 -0.78 3.11 -14.51
N ALA A 235 -1.48 4.25 -14.39
CA ALA A 235 -1.60 5.24 -15.45
C ALA A 235 -0.25 5.89 -15.79
N ALA A 236 0.59 6.18 -14.80
CA ALA A 236 1.93 6.73 -15.01
C ALA A 236 2.84 5.73 -15.75
N LEU A 237 2.83 4.46 -15.35
CA LEU A 237 3.55 3.38 -16.04
C LEU A 237 3.09 3.20 -17.48
N ALA A 238 1.77 3.20 -17.70
CA ALA A 238 1.19 3.12 -19.05
C ALA A 238 1.59 4.29 -19.93
N SER A 239 1.53 5.51 -19.39
CA SER A 239 1.90 6.73 -20.13
C SER A 239 3.39 6.76 -20.50
N ALA A 240 4.25 6.16 -19.68
CA ALA A 240 5.67 6.00 -19.96
C ALA A 240 6.02 4.81 -20.87
N GLY A 241 5.05 3.96 -21.22
CA GLY A 241 5.29 2.73 -22.00
C GLY A 241 6.03 1.64 -21.21
N LEU A 242 5.92 1.64 -19.88
CA LEU A 242 6.69 0.78 -18.96
C LEU A 242 5.85 -0.30 -18.27
N VAL A 243 4.72 -0.69 -18.87
CA VAL A 243 3.85 -1.75 -18.32
C VAL A 243 4.52 -3.11 -18.47
N ASP A 244 4.84 -3.75 -17.34
CA ASP A 244 5.44 -5.09 -17.33
C ASP A 244 4.39 -6.18 -17.08
N GLU A 245 3.97 -6.90 -18.13
CA GLU A 245 3.00 -8.00 -18.02
C GLU A 245 3.62 -9.38 -17.77
N ARG A 246 4.93 -9.47 -17.56
CA ARG A 246 5.62 -10.76 -17.44
C ARG A 246 5.18 -11.53 -16.20
N ARG A 247 5.24 -12.86 -16.33
CA ARG A 247 4.95 -13.82 -15.28
C ARG A 247 6.21 -14.14 -14.49
N VAL A 248 6.09 -14.29 -13.17
CA VAL A 248 7.15 -14.70 -12.21
C VAL A 248 6.88 -16.05 -11.60
#